data_AF-A0A938AVE5-F1
#
_entry.id   AF-A0A938AVE5-F1
#
_cell.length_a   1.000
_cell.length_b   1.000
_cell.length_c   1.000
_cell.angle_alpha   90.00
_cell.angle_beta   90.00
_cell.angle_gamma   90.00
#
_symmetry.space_group_name_H-M   'P 1'
#
loop_
_entity.id
_entity.type
_entity.pdbx_description
1 polymer ?
#
loop_
_entity_poly.entity_id
_entity_poly.type
_entity_poly.pdbx_seq_one_letter_code
_entity_poly.pdbx_strand_id
1 'polypeptide(L)'
;MGDGSDVELTPKELRQELEDGCAAAVKRGKVDPLTDDDFEYLIEMFSCPSRIWGVQRGNEAILSKDGSTNSLYSSRLSSGVGLPLSREQCVRTFEAAFGFDSMEVGHTDYSVKPVKPICTLEQHHVECCLNTTILPIFYGFMPNLGLYFQPDGPFPNPSDLLPKGQIEEGRRAQEEGIVTLLEDLRWVTGMMDEVGADGFNYDTVASTGDAEFLATLQAVEWASKNTKLGVEVGMAAEMVLGFHGELEYDGVRLAGLWPH
;
A
#
# COMPACT_ATOMS: atom_id res chain seq x y z
N MET A 1 -15.19 12.75 -4.56
CA MET A 1 -15.84 11.90 -5.60
C MET A 1 -14.72 11.25 -6.43
N GLY A 2 -14.84 9.96 -6.78
CA GLY A 2 -13.75 9.18 -7.39
C GLY A 2 -14.01 8.77 -8.84
N ASP A 3 -14.91 9.46 -9.54
CA ASP A 3 -15.35 9.13 -10.91
C ASP A 3 -14.56 9.87 -12.01
N GLY A 4 -13.59 10.70 -11.63
CA GLY A 4 -12.77 11.48 -12.55
C GLY A 4 -13.49 12.66 -13.21
N SER A 5 -14.65 13.07 -12.68
CA SER A 5 -15.35 14.27 -13.14
C SER A 5 -14.73 15.55 -12.55
N ASP A 6 -14.70 16.62 -13.35
CA ASP A 6 -14.30 17.94 -12.90
C ASP A 6 -15.46 18.63 -12.17
N VAL A 7 -15.16 19.33 -11.07
CA VAL A 7 -16.10 20.20 -10.36
C VAL A 7 -15.52 21.60 -10.23
N GLU A 8 -16.36 22.61 -10.42
CA GLU A 8 -16.02 24.01 -10.16
C GLU A 8 -16.58 24.41 -8.80
N LEU A 9 -15.72 24.89 -7.91
CA LEU A 9 -16.08 25.35 -6.58
C LEU A 9 -15.73 26.83 -6.43
N THR A 10 -16.60 27.60 -5.77
CA THR A 10 -16.23 28.92 -5.27
C THR A 10 -15.23 28.78 -4.11
N PRO A 11 -14.44 29.81 -3.78
CA PRO A 11 -13.52 29.76 -2.64
C PRO A 11 -14.20 29.39 -1.31
N LYS A 12 -15.45 29.81 -1.13
CA LYS A 12 -16.25 29.48 0.06
C LYS A 12 -16.65 27.99 0.08
N GLU A 13 -17.05 27.44 -1.05
CA GLU A 13 -17.40 26.01 -1.16
C GLU A 13 -16.15 25.13 -0.98
N LEU A 14 -15.01 25.53 -1.56
CA LEU A 14 -13.74 24.85 -1.35
C LEU A 14 -13.35 24.82 0.13
N ARG A 15 -13.45 25.95 0.84
CA ARG A 15 -13.18 26.00 2.29
C ARG A 15 -14.09 25.04 3.05
N GLN A 16 -15.38 25.02 2.72
CA GLN A 16 -16.34 24.12 3.37
C GLN A 16 -16.01 22.64 3.11
N GLU A 17 -15.66 22.25 1.89
CA GLU A 17 -15.25 20.88 1.56
C GLU A 17 -14.02 20.44 2.36
N LEU A 18 -13.03 21.33 2.52
CA LEU A 18 -11.84 21.06 3.34
C LEU A 18 -12.20 20.91 4.82
N GLU A 19 -13.03 21.80 5.37
CA GLU A 19 -13.50 21.73 6.76
C GLU A 19 -14.31 20.46 7.04
N ASP A 20 -15.22 20.10 6.14
CA ASP A 20 -16.06 18.90 6.25
C ASP A 20 -15.22 17.62 6.17
N GLY A 21 -14.25 17.59 5.25
CA GLY A 21 -13.27 16.51 5.13
C GLY A 21 -12.40 16.38 6.38
N CYS A 22 -11.88 17.48 6.90
CA CYS A 22 -11.11 17.52 8.14
C CYS A 22 -11.94 17.02 9.33
N ALA A 23 -13.17 17.52 9.49
CA ALA A 23 -14.07 17.09 10.55
C ALA A 23 -14.39 15.59 10.47
N ALA A 24 -14.57 15.05 9.26
CA ALA A 24 -14.77 13.62 9.03
C ALA A 24 -13.53 12.81 9.43
N ALA A 25 -12.33 13.25 9.03
CA ALA A 25 -11.05 12.61 9.37
C ALA A 25 -10.81 12.62 10.89
N VAL A 26 -10.97 13.77 11.56
CA VAL A 26 -10.85 13.90 13.03
C VAL A 26 -11.85 12.98 13.73
N LYS A 27 -13.11 12.96 13.28
CA LYS A 27 -14.15 12.12 13.89
C LYS A 27 -13.82 10.63 13.77
N ARG A 28 -13.31 10.18 12.63
CA ARG A 28 -13.10 8.76 12.32
C ARG A 28 -11.72 8.27 12.73
N GLY A 29 -10.68 8.96 12.26
CA GLY A 29 -9.27 8.67 12.54
C GLY A 29 -8.77 9.17 13.89
N LYS A 30 -9.50 10.03 14.61
CA LYS A 30 -9.05 10.54 15.94
C LYS A 30 -7.72 11.30 15.92
N VAL A 31 -7.39 11.87 14.76
CA VAL A 31 -6.23 12.74 14.56
C VAL A 31 -6.56 14.19 14.92
N ASP A 32 -5.52 15.01 15.09
CA ASP A 32 -5.68 16.44 15.32
C ASP A 32 -6.27 17.14 14.07
N PRO A 33 -7.11 18.17 14.25
CA PRO A 33 -7.64 18.95 13.13
C PRO A 33 -6.54 19.77 12.47
N LEU A 34 -6.74 20.07 11.19
CA LEU A 34 -5.98 21.10 10.50
C LEU A 34 -6.18 22.46 11.18
N THR A 35 -5.13 23.26 11.17
CA THR A 35 -5.17 24.65 11.65
C THR A 35 -5.77 25.58 10.60
N ASP A 36 -6.17 26.79 11.00
CA ASP A 36 -6.61 27.81 10.04
C ASP A 36 -5.50 28.12 9.00
N ASP A 37 -4.23 28.13 9.41
CA ASP A 37 -3.10 28.35 8.49
C ASP A 37 -2.97 27.21 7.46
N ASP A 38 -3.23 25.97 7.86
CA ASP A 38 -3.25 24.83 6.93
C ASP A 38 -4.40 24.98 5.91
N PHE A 39 -5.58 25.40 6.36
CA PHE A 39 -6.71 25.64 5.45
C PHE A 39 -6.40 26.77 4.46
N GLU A 40 -5.84 27.88 4.92
CA GLU A 40 -5.48 28.99 4.03
C GLU A 40 -4.42 28.55 3.00
N TYR A 41 -3.43 27.76 3.41
CA TYR A 41 -2.43 27.20 2.48
C TYR A 41 -3.06 26.28 1.43
N LEU A 42 -3.96 25.38 1.84
CA LEU A 42 -4.66 24.48 0.93
C LEU A 42 -5.55 25.25 -0.04
N ILE A 43 -6.28 26.27 0.44
CA ILE A 43 -7.11 27.13 -0.40
C ILE A 43 -6.25 27.89 -1.41
N GLU A 44 -5.12 28.45 -0.99
CA GLU A 44 -4.18 29.13 -1.90
C GLU A 44 -3.69 28.16 -3.00
N MET A 45 -3.30 26.95 -2.61
CA MET A 45 -2.83 25.91 -3.52
C MET A 45 -3.91 25.50 -4.54
N PHE A 46 -5.12 25.17 -4.08
CA PHE A 46 -6.23 24.72 -4.95
C PHE A 46 -6.81 25.85 -5.82
N SER A 47 -6.74 27.10 -5.36
CA SER A 47 -7.21 28.27 -6.13
C SER A 47 -6.15 28.87 -7.05
N CYS A 48 -4.93 28.33 -7.05
CA CYS A 48 -3.85 28.85 -7.88
C CYS A 48 -4.19 28.69 -9.37
N PRO A 49 -4.18 29.79 -10.15
CA PRO A 49 -4.46 29.72 -11.59
C PRO A 49 -3.31 29.09 -12.38
N SER A 50 -2.18 28.81 -11.74
CA SER A 50 -1.00 28.22 -12.38
C SER A 50 -1.13 26.70 -12.46
N ARG A 51 -0.77 26.15 -13.61
CA ARG A 51 -0.72 24.69 -13.81
C ARG A 51 0.34 23.99 -12.94
N ILE A 52 1.36 24.73 -12.50
CA ILE A 52 2.47 24.21 -11.69
C ILE A 52 2.50 25.03 -10.40
N TRP A 53 2.44 24.33 -9.26
CA TRP A 53 2.67 24.91 -7.93
C TRP A 53 4.09 24.56 -7.48
N GLY A 54 4.82 25.57 -7.02
CA GLY A 54 6.16 25.41 -6.47
C GLY A 54 6.16 25.64 -4.97
N VAL A 55 7.19 25.12 -4.28
CA VAL A 55 7.38 25.29 -2.84
C VAL A 55 8.66 26.07 -2.55
N GLN A 56 8.72 26.70 -1.38
CA GLN A 56 9.94 27.36 -0.91
C GLN A 56 11.03 26.32 -0.63
N ARG A 57 12.29 26.72 -0.76
CA ARG A 57 13.42 25.85 -0.39
C ARG A 57 13.33 25.46 1.09
N GLY A 58 13.46 24.18 1.37
CA GLY A 58 13.24 23.58 2.69
C GLY A 58 11.84 22.98 2.88
N ASN A 59 10.92 23.23 1.93
CA ASN A 59 9.55 22.69 1.94
C ASN A 59 9.32 21.72 0.77
N GLU A 60 10.39 21.20 0.15
CA GLU A 60 10.31 20.17 -0.89
C GLU A 60 9.64 18.89 -0.35
N ALA A 61 8.79 18.28 -1.16
CA ALA A 61 8.18 16.99 -0.85
C ALA A 61 9.17 15.86 -1.18
N ILE A 62 9.22 14.85 -0.31
CA ILE A 62 9.91 13.58 -0.62
C ILE A 62 9.10 12.86 -1.69
N LEU A 63 9.73 12.58 -2.82
CA LEU A 63 9.12 11.85 -3.93
C LEU A 63 9.42 10.36 -3.78
N SER A 64 8.45 9.62 -3.26
CA SER A 64 8.45 8.16 -3.23
C SER A 64 7.36 7.62 -4.16
N LYS A 65 7.46 6.34 -4.51
CA LYS A 65 6.43 5.65 -5.30
C LYS A 65 6.45 4.15 -5.04
N ASP A 66 5.25 3.59 -5.01
CA ASP A 66 4.90 2.17 -4.98
C ASP A 66 4.68 1.59 -6.40
N GLY A 67 4.93 0.29 -6.59
CA GLY A 67 4.67 -0.39 -7.87
C GLY A 67 5.37 0.27 -9.07
N SER A 68 6.43 1.03 -8.81
CA SER A 68 6.78 2.24 -9.57
C SER A 68 7.24 2.00 -10.98
N THR A 69 7.91 0.87 -11.18
CA THR A 69 8.37 0.44 -12.50
C THR A 69 7.17 0.26 -13.46
N ASN A 70 6.00 -0.17 -12.96
CA ASN A 70 4.80 -0.37 -13.78
C ASN A 70 4.32 0.91 -14.46
N SER A 71 4.52 2.09 -13.85
CA SER A 71 4.10 3.36 -14.45
C SER A 71 4.77 3.66 -15.78
N LEU A 72 5.96 3.09 -16.04
CA LEU A 72 6.67 3.28 -17.31
C LEU A 72 6.44 2.13 -18.28
N TYR A 73 6.67 0.88 -17.87
CA TYR A 73 6.65 -0.24 -18.83
C TYR A 73 5.29 -0.96 -18.93
N SER A 74 4.42 -0.86 -17.92
CA SER A 74 3.14 -1.57 -17.92
C SER A 74 2.14 -0.92 -18.89
N SER A 75 1.04 -1.63 -19.12
CA SER A 75 -0.04 -1.15 -19.98
C SER A 75 -0.82 0.00 -19.32
N ARG A 76 -1.51 0.79 -20.14
CA ARG A 76 -2.43 1.85 -19.65
C ARG A 76 -3.57 1.32 -18.78
N LEU A 77 -3.91 0.03 -18.87
CA LEU A 77 -4.91 -0.61 -18.00
C LEU A 77 -4.40 -0.80 -16.57
N SER A 78 -3.08 -0.80 -16.39
CA SER A 78 -2.39 -0.94 -15.10
C SER A 78 -1.59 0.35 -14.82
N SER A 79 -2.19 1.49 -15.18
CA SER A 79 -1.65 2.85 -14.96
C SER A 79 -0.28 3.14 -15.57
N GLY A 80 0.18 2.32 -16.53
CA GLY A 80 1.47 2.49 -17.21
C GLY A 80 1.38 3.21 -18.56
N VAL A 81 2.54 3.53 -19.15
CA VAL A 81 2.63 4.18 -20.47
C VAL A 81 3.19 3.28 -21.58
N GLY A 82 3.51 2.02 -21.29
CA GLY A 82 3.92 1.01 -22.27
C GLY A 82 5.28 1.26 -22.92
N LEU A 83 6.20 1.91 -22.21
CA LEU A 83 7.56 2.10 -22.69
C LEU A 83 8.32 0.76 -22.71
N PRO A 84 9.13 0.49 -23.74
CA PRO A 84 9.88 -0.76 -23.86
C PRO A 84 11.14 -0.73 -22.99
N LEU A 85 10.96 -0.55 -21.68
CA LEU A 85 12.03 -0.48 -20.68
C LEU A 85 11.98 -1.71 -19.78
N SER A 86 13.16 -2.19 -19.34
CA SER A 86 13.24 -3.15 -18.24
C SER A 86 12.89 -2.49 -16.90
N ARG A 87 12.59 -3.28 -15.87
CA ARG A 87 12.29 -2.77 -14.52
C ARG A 87 13.46 -1.96 -13.96
N GLU A 88 14.71 -2.41 -14.14
CA GLU A 88 15.93 -1.72 -13.69
C GLU A 88 16.16 -0.41 -14.47
N GLN A 89 15.84 -0.38 -15.77
CA GLN A 89 15.87 0.85 -16.56
C GLN A 89 14.82 1.85 -16.06
N CYS A 90 13.65 1.37 -15.63
CA CYS A 90 12.62 2.22 -15.04
C CYS A 90 13.15 2.85 -13.73
N VAL A 91 13.71 2.06 -12.81
CA VAL A 91 14.28 2.58 -11.54
C VAL A 91 15.30 3.69 -11.80
N ARG A 92 16.27 3.46 -12.70
CA ARG A 92 17.27 4.48 -13.05
C ARG A 92 16.67 5.72 -13.73
N THR A 93 15.55 5.56 -14.44
CA THR A 93 14.83 6.70 -15.02
C THR A 93 14.17 7.55 -13.93
N PHE A 94 13.55 6.91 -12.94
CA PHE A 94 12.98 7.61 -11.78
C PHE A 94 14.05 8.35 -10.98
N GLU A 95 15.20 7.73 -10.74
CA GLU A 95 16.35 8.37 -10.09
C GLU A 95 16.85 9.57 -10.90
N ALA A 96 17.33 9.32 -12.12
CA ALA A 96 18.18 10.26 -12.83
C ALA A 96 17.41 11.32 -13.62
N ALA A 97 16.21 10.99 -14.09
CA ALA A 97 15.41 11.89 -14.92
C ALA A 97 14.27 12.55 -14.16
N PHE A 98 13.64 11.84 -13.21
CA PHE A 98 12.48 12.36 -12.48
C PHE A 98 12.82 12.86 -11.08
N GLY A 99 14.00 12.51 -10.53
CA GLY A 99 14.47 13.01 -9.24
C GLY A 99 13.70 12.45 -8.06
N PHE A 100 13.33 11.16 -8.09
CA PHE A 100 12.70 10.50 -6.96
C PHE A 100 13.70 10.24 -5.83
N ASP A 101 13.23 10.38 -4.60
CA ASP A 101 14.02 10.25 -3.38
C ASP A 101 14.05 8.81 -2.85
N SER A 102 13.05 7.99 -3.17
CA SER A 102 13.04 6.54 -2.93
C SER A 102 12.23 5.81 -4.01
N MET A 103 12.41 4.50 -4.09
CA MET A 103 11.69 3.68 -5.05
C MET A 103 11.34 2.34 -4.44
N GLU A 104 10.11 1.93 -4.66
CA GLU A 104 9.70 0.56 -4.44
C GLU A 104 9.69 -0.24 -5.74
N VAL A 105 10.21 -1.47 -5.65
CA VAL A 105 10.15 -2.49 -6.70
C VAL A 105 9.35 -3.69 -6.22
N GLY A 106 8.67 -4.34 -7.14
CA GLY A 106 7.90 -5.55 -6.83
C GLY A 106 7.53 -6.27 -8.11
N HIS A 107 7.12 -7.54 -7.98
CA HIS A 107 6.61 -8.31 -9.10
C HIS A 107 5.32 -7.68 -9.66
N THR A 108 5.06 -7.84 -10.95
CA THR A 108 3.92 -7.18 -11.63
C THR A 108 2.54 -7.62 -11.16
N ASP A 109 2.38 -8.89 -10.77
CA ASP A 109 1.14 -9.34 -10.11
C ASP A 109 0.94 -8.69 -8.74
N TYR A 110 2.07 -8.30 -8.13
CA TYR A 110 2.12 -7.52 -6.91
C TYR A 110 1.46 -8.21 -5.71
N SER A 111 1.32 -9.54 -5.71
CA SER A 111 0.89 -10.32 -4.54
C SER A 111 2.01 -11.21 -4.00
N VAL A 112 2.05 -11.47 -2.70
CA VAL A 112 3.11 -12.30 -2.07
C VAL A 112 3.11 -13.74 -2.62
N LYS A 113 1.93 -14.32 -2.84
CA LYS A 113 1.79 -15.73 -3.25
C LYS A 113 2.45 -16.00 -4.62
N PRO A 114 2.28 -15.16 -5.66
CA PRO A 114 3.00 -15.34 -6.93
C PRO A 114 4.47 -14.93 -6.89
N VAL A 115 4.89 -14.07 -5.96
CA VAL A 115 6.31 -13.74 -5.74
C VAL A 115 7.08 -14.96 -5.23
N LYS A 116 6.48 -15.74 -4.32
CA LYS A 116 7.19 -16.82 -3.61
C LYS A 116 7.95 -17.80 -4.53
N PRO A 117 7.35 -18.36 -5.60
CA PRO A 117 8.05 -19.28 -6.51
C PRO A 117 9.20 -18.66 -7.31
N ILE A 118 9.21 -17.33 -7.48
CA ILE A 118 10.20 -16.59 -8.28
C ILE A 118 11.08 -15.68 -7.42
N CYS A 119 11.08 -15.85 -6.09
CA CYS A 119 11.72 -14.93 -5.16
C CYS A 119 13.21 -14.71 -5.45
N THR A 120 13.92 -15.72 -5.95
CA THR A 120 15.34 -15.58 -6.32
C THR A 120 15.55 -14.64 -7.51
N LEU A 121 14.59 -14.56 -8.43
CA LEU A 121 14.60 -13.59 -9.53
C LEU A 121 14.37 -12.17 -8.99
N GLU A 122 13.46 -12.03 -8.03
CA GLU A 122 13.15 -10.75 -7.38
C GLU A 122 14.31 -10.25 -6.51
N GLN A 123 14.99 -11.15 -5.79
CA GLN A 123 16.24 -10.88 -5.08
C GLN A 123 17.30 -10.33 -6.04
N HIS A 124 17.52 -11.00 -7.18
CA HIS A 124 18.48 -10.54 -8.18
C HIS A 124 18.10 -9.15 -8.73
N HIS A 125 16.81 -8.89 -8.92
CA HIS A 125 16.33 -7.58 -9.35
C HIS A 125 16.66 -6.48 -8.32
N VAL A 126 16.41 -6.73 -7.03
CA VAL A 126 16.76 -5.81 -5.94
C VAL A 126 18.28 -5.55 -5.91
N GLU A 127 19.10 -6.61 -5.95
CA GLU A 127 20.57 -6.47 -5.98
C GLU A 127 21.05 -5.65 -7.18
N CYS A 128 20.43 -5.83 -8.36
CA CYS A 128 20.78 -5.07 -9.54
C CYS A 128 20.44 -3.58 -9.37
N CYS A 129 19.28 -3.26 -8.79
CA CYS A 129 18.91 -1.89 -8.48
C CYS A 129 19.88 -1.26 -7.46
N LEU A 130 20.15 -1.93 -6.35
CA LEU A 130 21.09 -1.46 -5.32
C LEU A 130 22.50 -1.24 -5.86
N ASN A 131 22.96 -2.09 -6.80
CA ASN A 131 24.28 -1.93 -7.43
C ASN A 131 24.36 -0.81 -8.47
N THR A 132 23.22 -0.29 -8.95
CA THR A 132 23.17 0.65 -10.08
C THR A 132 22.53 2.00 -9.75
N THR A 133 22.07 2.18 -8.51
CA THR A 133 21.41 3.40 -8.01
C THR A 133 21.92 3.75 -6.61
N ILE A 134 21.62 4.95 -6.15
CA ILE A 134 21.96 5.46 -4.81
C ILE A 134 20.72 5.76 -3.95
N LEU A 135 19.54 5.83 -4.55
CA LEU A 135 18.30 6.04 -3.82
C LEU A 135 17.91 4.77 -3.02
N PRO A 136 17.21 4.89 -1.88
CA PRO A 136 16.75 3.75 -1.10
C PRO A 136 15.76 2.88 -1.88
N ILE A 137 16.00 1.58 -1.93
CA ILE A 137 15.19 0.60 -2.64
C ILE A 137 14.35 -0.20 -1.66
N PHE A 138 13.03 -0.02 -1.75
CA PHE A 138 12.05 -0.82 -1.04
C PHE A 138 11.62 -2.00 -1.91
N TYR A 139 11.32 -3.15 -1.29
CA TYR A 139 10.59 -4.22 -1.97
C TYR A 139 9.14 -4.25 -1.49
N GLY A 140 8.20 -4.30 -2.44
CA GLY A 140 6.77 -4.24 -2.15
C GLY A 140 5.98 -5.43 -2.69
N PHE A 141 4.95 -5.82 -1.95
CA PHE A 141 3.86 -6.64 -2.45
C PHE A 141 2.59 -6.39 -1.62
N MET A 142 1.46 -6.85 -2.17
CA MET A 142 0.20 -7.04 -1.49
C MET A 142 0.15 -8.40 -0.77
N PRO A 143 -0.27 -8.44 0.51
CA PRO A 143 -0.51 -9.70 1.21
C PRO A 143 -1.54 -10.59 0.49
N ASN A 144 -2.65 -10.00 0.02
CA ASN A 144 -3.67 -10.64 -0.81
C ASN A 144 -4.12 -12.03 -0.31
N LEU A 145 -4.74 -12.08 0.87
CA LEU A 145 -5.29 -13.31 1.45
C LEU A 145 -6.31 -13.98 0.51
N GLY A 146 -6.93 -13.20 -0.37
CA GLY A 146 -7.88 -13.67 -1.38
C GLY A 146 -7.34 -14.82 -2.24
N LEU A 147 -6.04 -14.79 -2.58
CA LEU A 147 -5.40 -15.85 -3.38
C LEU A 147 -5.25 -17.17 -2.62
N TYR A 148 -5.43 -17.19 -1.31
CA TYR A 148 -5.39 -18.43 -0.51
C TYR A 148 -6.75 -19.14 -0.47
N PHE A 149 -7.79 -18.51 -1.00
CA PHE A 149 -9.11 -19.09 -1.12
C PHE A 149 -9.37 -19.72 -2.49
N GLN A 150 -10.29 -20.68 -2.55
CA GLN A 150 -10.74 -21.31 -3.78
C GLN A 150 -11.31 -20.28 -4.76
N PRO A 151 -11.08 -20.46 -6.07
CA PRO A 151 -10.51 -21.66 -6.71
C PRO A 151 -8.97 -21.74 -6.74
N ASP A 152 -8.27 -20.64 -6.48
CA ASP A 152 -6.81 -20.55 -6.68
C ASP A 152 -5.99 -21.02 -5.48
N GLY A 153 -6.60 -21.04 -4.30
CA GLY A 153 -5.99 -21.47 -3.05
C GLY A 153 -6.67 -22.69 -2.42
N PRO A 154 -6.04 -23.25 -1.37
CA PRO A 154 -6.51 -24.49 -0.76
C PRO A 154 -7.75 -24.33 0.12
N PHE A 155 -8.03 -23.12 0.62
CA PHE A 155 -9.07 -22.89 1.63
C PHE A 155 -10.43 -22.56 1.00
N PRO A 156 -11.56 -22.91 1.64
CA PRO A 156 -12.88 -22.48 1.18
C PRO A 156 -12.99 -20.95 1.07
N ASN A 157 -13.75 -20.45 0.09
CA ASN A 157 -13.85 -19.00 -0.13
C ASN A 157 -14.91 -18.33 0.77
N PRO A 158 -14.53 -17.41 1.68
CA PRO A 158 -15.48 -16.71 2.54
C PRO A 158 -16.54 -15.95 1.75
N SER A 159 -16.21 -15.39 0.59
CA SER A 159 -17.16 -14.67 -0.27
C SER A 159 -18.26 -15.59 -0.83
N ASP A 160 -18.04 -16.90 -0.89
CA ASP A 160 -19.07 -17.88 -1.27
C ASP A 160 -19.86 -18.43 -0.08
N LEU A 161 -19.27 -18.40 1.13
CA LEU A 161 -19.82 -18.97 2.35
C LEU A 161 -20.71 -17.97 3.10
N LEU A 162 -20.24 -16.72 3.26
CA LEU A 162 -20.94 -15.68 4.01
C LEU A 162 -22.35 -15.39 3.43
N PRO A 163 -22.55 -15.26 2.10
CA PRO A 163 -23.89 -15.05 1.54
C PRO A 163 -24.86 -16.20 1.77
N LYS A 164 -24.36 -17.41 2.07
CA LYS A 164 -25.18 -18.60 2.38
C LYS A 164 -25.50 -18.72 3.88
N GLY A 165 -25.03 -17.78 4.70
CA GLY A 165 -25.17 -17.82 6.16
C GLY A 165 -24.21 -18.80 6.84
N GLN A 166 -23.18 -19.28 6.13
CA GLN A 166 -22.15 -20.18 6.65
C GLN A 166 -21.04 -19.36 7.33
N ILE A 167 -21.40 -18.66 8.41
CA ILE A 167 -20.54 -17.67 9.07
C ILE A 167 -19.33 -18.32 9.73
N GLU A 168 -19.54 -19.39 10.49
CA GLU A 168 -18.46 -20.10 11.21
C GLU A 168 -17.46 -20.72 10.23
N GLU A 169 -17.95 -21.30 9.13
CA GLU A 169 -17.07 -21.84 8.10
C GLU A 169 -16.28 -20.76 7.37
N GLY A 170 -16.92 -19.60 7.10
CA GLY A 170 -16.25 -18.45 6.48
C GLY A 170 -15.19 -17.82 7.38
N ARG A 171 -15.42 -17.78 8.69
CA ARG A 171 -14.44 -17.33 9.69
C ARG A 171 -13.27 -18.29 9.80
N ARG A 172 -13.55 -19.57 10.00
CA ARG A 172 -12.51 -20.60 10.08
C ARG A 172 -11.62 -20.64 8.84
N ALA A 173 -12.20 -20.49 7.65
CA ALA A 173 -11.42 -20.43 6.40
C ALA A 173 -10.43 -19.25 6.40
N GLN A 174 -10.86 -18.07 6.89
CA GLN A 174 -9.98 -16.92 7.04
C GLN A 174 -8.87 -17.18 8.07
N GLU A 175 -9.19 -17.73 9.24
CA GLU A 175 -8.22 -18.09 10.29
C GLU A 175 -7.15 -19.07 9.79
N GLU A 176 -7.56 -20.10 9.04
CA GLU A 176 -6.64 -21.06 8.42
C GLU A 176 -5.75 -20.38 7.35
N GLY A 177 -6.32 -19.47 6.57
CA GLY A 177 -5.61 -18.69 5.57
C GLY A 177 -4.54 -17.77 6.17
N ILE A 178 -4.82 -17.13 7.31
CA ILE A 178 -3.90 -16.22 8.01
C ILE A 178 -2.56 -16.92 8.28
N VAL A 179 -2.58 -18.17 8.73
CA VAL A 179 -1.36 -18.91 9.09
C VAL A 179 -0.45 -19.06 7.87
N THR A 180 -1.02 -19.45 6.73
CA THR A 180 -0.25 -19.66 5.50
C THR A 180 0.23 -18.35 4.91
N LEU A 181 -0.63 -17.32 4.90
CA LEU A 181 -0.25 -15.99 4.47
C LEU A 181 0.91 -15.44 5.29
N LEU A 182 0.83 -15.51 6.63
CA LEU A 182 1.87 -15.02 7.53
C LEU A 182 3.23 -15.69 7.27
N GLU A 183 3.26 -16.99 7.01
CA GLU A 183 4.49 -17.70 6.64
C GLU A 183 5.10 -17.15 5.34
N ASP A 184 4.27 -16.89 4.33
CA ASP A 184 4.72 -16.34 3.05
C ASP A 184 5.21 -14.90 3.20
N LEU A 185 4.50 -14.07 3.97
CA LEU A 185 4.91 -12.70 4.30
C LEU A 185 6.30 -12.69 4.94
N ARG A 186 6.49 -13.48 6.00
CA ARG A 186 7.78 -13.56 6.71
C ARG A 186 8.89 -14.08 5.82
N TRP A 187 8.61 -15.11 5.03
CA TRP A 187 9.60 -15.71 4.16
C TRP A 187 10.08 -14.70 3.10
N VAL A 188 9.17 -14.10 2.32
CA VAL A 188 9.59 -13.16 1.26
C VAL A 188 10.26 -11.93 1.86
N THR A 189 9.75 -11.37 2.96
CA THR A 189 10.40 -10.23 3.64
C THR A 189 11.82 -10.59 4.10
N GLY A 190 12.03 -11.78 4.66
CA GLY A 190 13.37 -12.26 5.02
C GLY A 190 14.29 -12.39 3.81
N MET A 191 13.80 -12.93 2.69
CA MET A 191 14.59 -13.03 1.47
C MET A 191 15.03 -11.66 0.93
N MET A 192 14.21 -10.61 1.09
CA MET A 192 14.58 -9.26 0.65
C MET A 192 15.57 -8.58 1.63
N ASP A 193 15.48 -8.86 2.92
CA ASP A 193 16.50 -8.45 3.91
C ASP A 193 17.87 -9.08 3.58
N GLU A 194 17.90 -10.36 3.17
CA GLU A 194 19.15 -11.07 2.82
C GLU A 194 19.93 -10.42 1.68
N VAL A 195 19.25 -9.79 0.71
CA VAL A 195 19.88 -9.07 -0.41
C VAL A 195 20.11 -7.59 -0.13
N GLY A 196 19.77 -7.13 1.07
CA GLY A 196 20.04 -5.78 1.52
C GLY A 196 19.09 -4.73 0.95
N ALA A 197 17.81 -5.07 0.71
CA ALA A 197 16.78 -4.05 0.49
C ALA A 197 16.84 -3.01 1.63
N ASP A 198 16.55 -1.74 1.32
CA ASP A 198 16.56 -0.67 2.33
C ASP A 198 15.25 -0.66 3.14
N GLY A 199 14.18 -1.16 2.53
CA GLY A 199 12.87 -1.24 3.17
C GLY A 199 11.95 -2.27 2.54
N PHE A 200 10.80 -2.43 3.19
CA PHE A 200 9.74 -3.35 2.80
C PHE A 200 8.41 -2.63 2.84
N ASN A 201 7.62 -2.72 1.77
CA ASN A 201 6.26 -2.22 1.73
C ASN A 201 5.26 -3.38 1.71
N TYR A 202 4.50 -3.54 2.80
CA TYR A 202 3.27 -4.32 2.77
C TYR A 202 2.19 -3.42 2.21
N ASP A 203 1.89 -3.54 0.92
CA ASP A 203 0.99 -2.62 0.23
C ASP A 203 -0.43 -3.19 0.07
N THR A 204 -1.40 -2.32 -0.21
CA THR A 204 -2.81 -2.66 -0.45
C THR A 204 -3.35 -3.62 0.64
N VAL A 205 -2.95 -3.34 1.88
CA VAL A 205 -3.22 -4.16 3.06
C VAL A 205 -4.68 -4.06 3.45
N ALA A 206 -5.22 -5.18 3.94
CA ALA A 206 -6.62 -5.33 4.35
C ALA A 206 -7.62 -5.23 3.19
N SER A 207 -7.16 -5.44 1.95
CA SER A 207 -8.02 -5.47 0.76
C SER A 207 -9.09 -6.56 0.84
N THR A 208 -8.77 -7.65 1.55
CA THR A 208 -9.70 -8.76 1.84
C THR A 208 -10.23 -8.76 3.28
N GLY A 209 -9.98 -7.68 4.02
CA GLY A 209 -10.54 -7.42 5.33
C GLY A 209 -9.60 -7.68 6.52
N ASP A 210 -10.20 -7.77 7.70
CA ASP A 210 -9.55 -7.83 9.00
C ASP A 210 -8.66 -9.05 9.22
N ALA A 211 -8.93 -10.16 8.52
CA ALA A 211 -8.07 -11.35 8.55
C ALA A 211 -6.71 -11.11 7.90
N GLU A 212 -6.69 -10.55 6.70
CA GLU A 212 -5.44 -10.17 6.03
C GLU A 212 -4.68 -9.13 6.85
N PHE A 213 -5.40 -8.16 7.43
CA PHE A 213 -4.77 -7.14 8.26
C PHE A 213 -4.07 -7.73 9.48
N LEU A 214 -4.69 -8.72 10.15
CA LEU A 214 -4.07 -9.41 11.28
C LEU A 214 -2.76 -10.11 10.87
N ALA A 215 -2.76 -10.82 9.75
CA ALA A 215 -1.57 -11.48 9.21
C ALA A 215 -0.46 -10.46 8.94
N THR A 216 -0.81 -9.31 8.33
CA THR A 216 0.15 -8.24 8.06
C THR A 216 0.73 -7.63 9.32
N LEU A 217 -0.09 -7.30 10.34
CA LEU A 217 0.41 -6.75 11.61
C LEU A 217 1.39 -7.71 12.30
N GLN A 218 1.10 -9.02 12.27
CA GLN A 218 1.99 -10.06 12.78
C GLN A 218 3.28 -10.22 11.95
N ALA A 219 3.22 -9.93 10.64
CA ALA A 219 4.39 -9.89 9.77
C ALA A 219 5.26 -8.65 10.02
N VAL A 220 4.64 -7.48 10.21
CA VAL A 220 5.31 -6.23 10.61
C VAL A 220 6.04 -6.42 11.93
N GLU A 221 5.37 -6.98 12.95
CA GLU A 221 6.01 -7.26 14.25
C GLU A 221 7.20 -8.21 14.10
N TRP A 222 7.08 -9.23 13.24
CA TRP A 222 8.17 -10.13 12.95
C TRP A 222 9.32 -9.40 12.23
N ALA A 223 9.04 -8.59 11.20
CA ALA A 223 10.05 -7.86 10.45
C ALA A 223 10.83 -6.91 11.37
N SER A 224 10.14 -6.08 12.17
CA SER A 224 10.80 -5.17 13.12
C SER A 224 11.69 -5.86 14.15
N LYS A 225 11.44 -7.14 14.46
CA LYS A 225 12.26 -7.93 15.40
C LYS A 225 13.39 -8.71 14.74
N ASN A 226 13.27 -9.05 13.46
CA ASN A 226 14.15 -10.01 12.78
C ASN A 226 14.95 -9.42 11.62
N THR A 227 14.62 -8.22 11.14
CA THR A 227 15.27 -7.56 10.01
C THR A 227 15.75 -6.16 10.40
N LYS A 228 16.46 -5.48 9.50
CA LYS A 228 16.82 -4.06 9.64
C LYS A 228 16.04 -3.14 8.69
N LEU A 229 15.08 -3.71 7.97
CA LEU A 229 14.29 -3.01 6.96
C LEU A 229 13.45 -1.91 7.59
N GLY A 230 13.39 -0.74 6.93
CA GLY A 230 12.26 0.17 7.13
C GLY A 230 10.98 -0.53 6.68
N VAL A 231 9.92 -0.47 7.47
CA VAL A 231 8.64 -1.12 7.14
C VAL A 231 7.59 -0.05 6.85
N GLU A 232 7.03 -0.12 5.65
CA GLU A 232 5.87 0.64 5.19
C GLU A 232 4.65 -0.28 5.12
N VAL A 233 3.48 0.28 5.43
CA VAL A 233 2.20 -0.43 5.38
C VAL A 233 1.21 0.44 4.61
N GLY A 234 1.03 0.16 3.32
CA GLY A 234 0.03 0.81 2.48
C GLY A 234 -1.34 0.17 2.67
N MET A 235 -2.34 0.93 3.09
CA MET A 235 -3.69 0.41 3.34
C MET A 235 -4.55 0.44 2.06
N ALA A 236 -5.34 -0.60 1.81
CA ALA A 236 -6.24 -0.68 0.64
C ALA A 236 -7.45 0.27 0.72
N ALA A 237 -7.85 0.66 1.93
CA ALA A 237 -9.01 1.51 2.17
C ALA A 237 -8.84 2.31 3.47
N GLU A 238 -9.61 3.39 3.59
CA GLU A 238 -9.62 4.24 4.80
C GLU A 238 -10.09 3.50 6.06
N MET A 239 -10.85 2.41 5.88
CA MET A 239 -11.38 1.59 6.95
C MET A 239 -11.19 0.10 6.66
N VAL A 240 -10.76 -0.64 7.68
CA VAL A 240 -10.61 -2.09 7.61
C VAL A 240 -11.98 -2.76 7.58
N LEU A 241 -12.28 -3.50 6.50
CA LEU A 241 -13.52 -4.24 6.35
C LEU A 241 -13.55 -5.47 7.26
N GLY A 242 -14.66 -5.71 7.96
CA GLY A 242 -14.83 -6.87 8.84
C GLY A 242 -15.45 -8.07 8.12
N PHE A 243 -14.68 -8.76 7.27
CA PHE A 243 -15.12 -10.01 6.65
C PHE A 243 -15.15 -11.16 7.66
N HIS A 244 -14.22 -11.18 8.61
CA HIS A 244 -14.29 -12.04 9.78
C HIS A 244 -15.11 -11.38 10.90
N GLY A 245 -14.79 -10.12 11.21
CA GLY A 245 -15.55 -9.23 12.10
C GLY A 245 -15.23 -9.36 13.60
N GLU A 246 -14.37 -10.31 13.98
CA GLU A 246 -14.09 -10.65 15.38
C GLU A 246 -12.59 -10.74 15.70
N LEU A 247 -11.72 -10.50 14.72
CA LEU A 247 -10.28 -10.60 14.92
C LEU A 247 -9.75 -9.37 15.66
N GLU A 248 -8.80 -9.62 16.56
CA GLU A 248 -8.15 -8.61 17.38
C GLU A 248 -6.63 -8.69 17.23
N TYR A 249 -5.97 -7.54 17.34
CA TYR A 249 -4.53 -7.43 17.51
C TYR A 249 -4.26 -6.63 18.79
N ASP A 250 -3.51 -7.22 19.73
CA ASP A 250 -3.23 -6.64 21.06
C ASP A 250 -4.50 -6.16 21.81
N GLY A 251 -5.57 -6.97 21.75
CA GLY A 251 -6.87 -6.67 22.37
C GLY A 251 -7.67 -5.57 21.69
N VAL A 252 -7.25 -5.10 20.51
CA VAL A 252 -7.98 -4.14 19.69
C VAL A 252 -8.62 -4.85 18.51
N ARG A 253 -9.96 -4.79 18.42
CA ARG A 253 -10.69 -5.33 17.27
C ARG A 253 -10.31 -4.59 15.99
N LEU A 254 -9.97 -5.37 14.95
CA LEU A 254 -9.47 -4.87 13.68
C LEU A 254 -10.59 -4.38 12.75
N ALA A 255 -11.71 -5.08 12.72
CA ALA A 255 -12.85 -4.70 11.90
C ALA A 255 -13.39 -3.30 12.28
N GLY A 256 -13.44 -2.42 11.28
CA GLY A 256 -13.91 -1.04 11.41
C GLY A 256 -12.85 -0.05 11.89
N LEU A 257 -11.58 -0.46 12.04
CA LEU A 257 -10.49 0.48 12.35
C LEU A 257 -10.24 1.42 11.18
N TRP A 258 -9.83 2.65 11.53
CA TRP A 258 -9.35 3.68 10.62
C TRP A 258 -7.85 3.88 10.89
N PRO A 259 -7.00 3.03 10.28
CA PRO A 259 -5.55 3.10 10.50
C PRO A 259 -5.02 4.44 9.98
N HIS A 260 -4.21 5.09 10.81
CA HIS A 260 -3.51 6.35 10.56
C HIS A 260 -2.17 6.34 11.31
#